data_AF-A0A6G1R3F2-F1
#
_entry.id   AF-A0A6G1R3F2-F1
#
_cell.length_a   1.000
_cell.length_b   1.000
_cell.length_c   1.000
_cell.angle_alpha   90.00
_cell.angle_beta   90.00
_cell.angle_gamma   90.00
#
_symmetry.space_group_name_H-M   'P 1'
#
loop_
_entity.id
_entity.type
_entity.pdbx_description
1 polymer ?
#
loop_
_entity_poly.entity_id
_entity_poly.type
_entity_poly.pdbx_seq_one_letter_code
_entity_poly.pdbx_strand_id
1 'polypeptide(L)'
;MSSEMPAERLEVPVGNSTFPEVPAVEGEVKSSESPVERPAAGSDKEECLEPVSKRQRKKLLKQKQWEEQKDLRRQKRREKRQKRKRDRQSKLDSSSEGTDRKRTRRAVAPSTLRLIVDCSFDDLMALKDVKKLHKQIQRCYAENRKACHPVQFYLTSHGGQLKSNMNEADKGWVNWKDIQIRAEHYSELVKKEDLVYLTSDSPDVLSELDEKKAYVIGGLVDHNHHKVIKCKAAVMWEANKPFSIEEVEVAPPKAHEVRIKIVATGICRSDDHVVTGGLVMPFPIILGHEAAGVVESVGQGVTSFKPGDKVIPLFVPQCGECNSCLSTKGNLCSKNDIGAAAGLMPDGTTRFTCKGKAIHHFISTSTFIEYTVVHESAVAKIDATAPLEKVCLIGCGFSTGYGAAVQTAKVEPGSTCAVFGLGGVGLSVVMGCKAAGASRIIAVDIN
;
A
#
# COMPACT_ATOMS: atom_id res chain seq x y z
N MET A 1 -12.31 -63.87 1.76
CA MET A 1 -11.07 -64.61 2.05
C MET A 1 -9.93 -63.80 1.47
N SER A 2 -9.05 -63.32 2.37
CA SER A 2 -7.62 -63.06 2.13
C SER A 2 -7.28 -61.88 1.21
N SER A 3 -6.42 -60.93 1.55
CA SER A 3 -5.52 -60.76 2.70
C SER A 3 -4.93 -59.35 2.63
N GLU A 4 -5.03 -58.61 3.74
CA GLU A 4 -4.24 -57.40 4.00
C GLU A 4 -2.75 -57.76 4.16
N MET A 5 -1.86 -56.94 3.61
CA MET A 5 -0.43 -56.95 3.95
C MET A 5 -0.10 -55.72 4.81
N PRO A 6 0.69 -55.86 5.88
CA PRO A 6 0.97 -54.77 6.81
C PRO A 6 2.13 -53.88 6.34
N ALA A 7 2.05 -52.59 6.67
CA ALA A 7 3.12 -51.63 6.50
C ALA A 7 4.13 -51.75 7.65
N GLU A 8 5.37 -52.13 7.35
CA GLU A 8 6.49 -52.05 8.28
C GLU A 8 6.93 -50.59 8.48
N ARG A 9 6.94 -50.15 9.74
CA ARG A 9 7.58 -48.92 10.19
C ARG A 9 9.08 -49.17 10.32
N LEU A 10 9.90 -48.41 9.60
CA LEU A 10 11.33 -48.30 9.89
C LEU A 10 11.53 -47.36 11.09
N GLU A 11 11.95 -47.92 12.22
CA GLU A 11 12.52 -47.18 13.34
C GLU A 11 13.99 -46.83 13.04
N VAL A 12 14.36 -45.57 13.26
CA VAL A 12 15.75 -45.08 13.12
C VAL A 12 16.37 -45.02 14.53
N PRO A 13 17.54 -45.63 14.78
CA PRO A 13 18.13 -45.65 16.11
C PRO A 13 18.77 -44.31 16.47
N VAL A 14 18.51 -43.85 17.70
CA VAL A 14 19.14 -42.68 18.32
C VAL A 14 20.54 -43.06 18.78
N GLY A 15 21.56 -42.62 18.05
CA GLY A 15 22.96 -42.73 18.43
C GLY A 15 23.43 -41.50 19.22
N ASN A 16 23.71 -41.69 20.51
CA ASN A 16 24.46 -40.75 21.33
C ASN A 16 25.87 -40.57 20.75
N SER A 17 26.25 -39.33 20.43
CA SER A 17 27.65 -38.97 20.22
C SER A 17 27.97 -37.71 21.04
N THR A 18 28.75 -37.95 22.08
CA THR A 18 29.46 -36.95 22.88
C THR A 18 30.55 -36.32 22.01
N PHE A 19 30.53 -34.98 21.88
CA PHE A 19 31.63 -34.22 21.28
C PHE A 19 32.59 -33.72 22.37
N PRO A 20 33.92 -33.75 22.15
CA PRO A 20 34.90 -33.25 23.10
C PRO A 20 34.99 -31.71 23.05
N GLU A 21 35.15 -31.10 24.23
CA GLU A 21 35.51 -29.69 24.40
C GLU A 21 36.91 -29.40 23.84
N VAL A 22 37.07 -28.22 23.22
CA VAL A 22 38.37 -27.67 22.79
C VAL A 22 38.45 -26.21 23.28
N PRO A 23 39.58 -25.76 23.86
CA PRO A 23 39.59 -24.70 24.86
C PRO A 23 39.63 -23.28 24.30
N ALA A 24 39.25 -22.33 25.15
CA ALA A 24 39.36 -20.90 24.96
C ALA A 24 40.83 -20.46 24.81
N VAL A 25 41.10 -19.65 23.79
CA VAL A 25 42.37 -18.93 23.63
C VAL A 25 42.12 -17.46 23.93
N GLU A 26 42.64 -17.01 25.06
CA GLU A 26 42.77 -15.60 25.41
C GLU A 26 43.85 -14.95 24.52
N GLY A 27 43.51 -13.83 23.90
CA GLY A 27 44.43 -13.01 23.11
C GLY A 27 44.36 -11.56 23.57
N GLU A 28 45.41 -11.14 24.28
CA GLU A 28 45.64 -9.79 24.79
C GLU A 28 45.59 -8.71 23.69
N VAL A 29 44.88 -7.62 23.96
CA VAL A 29 44.92 -6.39 23.15
C VAL A 29 46.08 -5.53 23.66
N LYS A 30 47.13 -5.37 22.86
CA LYS A 30 48.14 -4.31 23.03
C LYS A 30 47.88 -3.16 22.07
N SER A 31 47.69 -1.98 22.66
CA SER A 31 47.64 -0.68 22.02
C SER A 31 49.05 -0.15 21.74
N SER A 32 49.26 0.41 20.55
CA SER A 32 50.04 1.64 20.26
C SER A 32 50.49 1.65 18.80
N GLU A 33 50.12 2.70 18.06
CA GLU A 33 51.04 3.66 17.45
C GLU A 33 50.31 4.56 16.44
N SER A 34 50.70 5.84 16.45
CA SER A 34 50.18 7.00 15.73
C SER A 34 50.49 7.00 14.22
N PRO A 35 49.73 7.74 13.39
CA PRO A 35 49.90 7.75 11.94
C PRO A 35 51.05 8.67 11.48
N VAL A 36 51.90 8.14 10.60
CA VAL A 36 52.94 8.88 9.88
C VAL A 36 52.36 9.44 8.58
N GLU A 37 52.35 10.76 8.45
CA GLU A 37 52.09 11.48 7.19
C GLU A 37 53.26 11.31 6.20
N ARG A 38 52.95 11.04 4.93
CA ARG A 38 53.84 11.26 3.77
C ARG A 38 53.04 11.67 2.51
N PRO A 39 53.69 12.37 1.56
CA PRO A 39 53.16 13.58 0.95
C PRO A 39 52.44 13.38 -0.39
N ALA A 40 51.72 14.42 -0.79
CA ALA A 40 50.97 14.56 -2.03
C ALA A 40 51.85 14.40 -3.28
N ALA A 41 51.40 13.55 -4.20
CA ALA A 41 51.83 13.53 -5.59
C ALA A 41 50.66 13.96 -6.47
N GLY A 42 50.84 15.07 -7.19
CA GLY A 42 49.92 15.52 -8.22
C GLY A 42 49.97 14.62 -9.45
N SER A 43 48.81 14.38 -10.04
CA SER A 43 48.69 13.96 -11.43
C SER A 43 47.41 14.54 -12.02
N ASP A 44 47.56 15.18 -13.17
CA ASP A 44 46.54 15.85 -13.95
C ASP A 44 45.35 14.92 -14.24
N LYS A 45 44.16 15.32 -13.77
CA LYS A 45 42.89 14.76 -14.24
C LYS A 45 42.36 15.64 -15.36
N GLU A 46 42.62 15.22 -16.59
CA GLU A 46 41.86 15.68 -17.74
C GLU A 46 40.42 15.09 -17.61
N GLU A 47 39.47 15.94 -17.22
CA GLU A 47 38.04 15.59 -17.15
C GLU A 47 37.50 15.31 -18.55
N CYS A 48 37.42 14.02 -18.92
CA CYS A 48 36.69 13.59 -20.10
C CYS A 48 35.17 13.68 -19.81
N LEU A 49 34.57 14.82 -20.16
CA LEU A 49 33.12 15.04 -20.10
C LEU A 49 32.41 14.16 -21.13
N GLU A 50 31.70 13.13 -20.68
CA GLU A 50 30.83 12.34 -21.56
C GLU A 50 29.75 13.22 -22.21
N PRO A 51 29.45 13.03 -23.52
CA PRO A 51 28.46 13.83 -24.22
C PRO A 51 27.04 13.51 -23.71
N VAL A 52 26.53 14.39 -22.85
CA VAL A 52 25.17 14.35 -22.31
C VAL A 52 24.14 14.17 -23.43
N SER A 53 23.32 13.12 -23.32
CA SER A 53 22.31 12.80 -24.34
C SER A 53 21.38 14.00 -24.59
N LYS A 54 20.88 14.17 -25.83
CA LYS A 54 19.96 15.26 -26.22
C LYS A 54 18.77 15.40 -25.26
N ARG A 55 18.32 14.29 -24.65
CA ARG A 55 17.21 14.24 -23.69
C ARG A 55 17.60 14.75 -22.30
N GLN A 56 18.79 14.41 -21.80
CA GLN A 56 19.33 14.95 -20.55
C GLN A 56 19.63 16.45 -20.67
N ARG A 57 20.17 16.91 -21.81
CA ARG A 57 20.43 18.33 -22.07
C ARG A 57 19.13 19.16 -22.04
N LYS A 58 18.04 18.63 -22.61
CA LYS A 58 16.70 19.27 -22.56
C LYS A 58 16.14 19.32 -21.14
N LYS A 59 16.40 18.31 -20.30
CA LYS A 59 15.96 18.27 -18.90
C LYS A 59 16.73 19.30 -18.04
N LEU A 60 18.05 19.37 -18.21
CA LEU A 60 18.91 20.37 -17.57
C LEU A 60 18.54 21.79 -17.98
N LEU A 61 18.30 22.05 -19.26
CA LEU A 61 17.82 23.36 -19.75
C LEU A 61 16.48 23.76 -19.13
N LYS A 62 15.52 22.82 -19.04
CA LYS A 62 14.23 23.08 -18.37
C LYS A 62 14.39 23.35 -16.88
N GLN A 63 15.30 22.65 -16.21
CA GLN A 63 15.57 22.84 -14.78
C GLN A 63 16.23 24.20 -14.53
N LYS A 64 17.19 24.59 -15.37
CA LYS A 64 17.85 25.89 -15.31
C LYS A 64 16.87 27.04 -15.59
N GLN A 65 16.03 26.91 -16.63
CA GLN A 65 14.94 27.86 -16.89
C GLN A 65 13.93 27.95 -15.74
N TRP A 66 13.63 26.83 -15.08
CA TRP A 66 12.74 26.80 -13.92
C TRP A 66 13.37 27.53 -12.72
N GLU A 67 14.66 27.33 -12.47
CA GLU A 67 15.40 28.03 -11.41
C GLU A 67 15.54 29.53 -11.69
N GLU A 68 15.89 29.92 -12.91
CA GLU A 68 15.97 31.33 -13.34
C GLU A 68 14.60 32.02 -13.20
N GLN A 69 13.50 31.31 -13.47
CA GLN A 69 12.15 31.86 -13.30
C GLN A 69 11.61 31.74 -11.86
N LYS A 70 12.37 31.21 -10.89
CA LYS A 70 11.89 31.01 -9.51
C LYS A 70 11.53 32.34 -8.84
N ASP A 71 12.40 33.33 -8.93
CA ASP A 71 12.20 34.63 -8.29
C ASP A 71 11.12 35.44 -8.98
N LEU A 72 11.08 35.43 -10.32
CA LEU A 72 10.01 36.05 -11.10
C LEU A 72 8.63 35.46 -10.73
N ARG A 73 8.55 34.14 -10.55
CA ARG A 73 7.30 33.47 -10.11
C ARG A 73 6.94 33.81 -8.67
N ARG A 74 7.93 33.98 -7.78
CA ARG A 74 7.72 34.43 -6.41
C ARG A 74 7.21 35.87 -6.37
N GLN A 75 7.75 36.74 -7.22
CA GLN A 75 7.32 38.13 -7.38
C GLN A 75 5.90 38.23 -7.95
N LYS A 76 5.59 37.53 -9.05
CA LYS A 76 4.21 37.44 -9.59
C LYS A 76 3.19 36.92 -8.56
N ARG A 77 3.57 35.94 -7.72
CA ARG A 77 2.71 35.45 -6.63
C ARG A 77 2.50 36.50 -5.53
N ARG A 78 3.53 37.30 -5.20
CA ARG A 78 3.42 38.42 -4.24
C ARG A 78 2.53 39.54 -4.78
N GLU A 79 2.72 39.93 -6.04
CA GLU A 79 1.89 40.92 -6.73
C GLU A 79 0.43 40.48 -6.81
N LYS A 80 0.16 39.22 -7.18
CA LYS A 80 -1.20 38.67 -7.22
C LYS A 80 -1.86 38.63 -5.83
N ARG A 81 -1.08 38.40 -4.76
CA ARG A 81 -1.55 38.51 -3.36
C ARG A 81 -1.83 39.97 -2.96
N GLN A 82 -0.98 40.91 -3.34
CA GLN A 82 -1.20 42.34 -3.09
C GLN A 82 -2.38 42.88 -3.89
N LYS A 83 -2.58 42.45 -5.14
CA LYS A 83 -3.75 42.78 -5.94
C LYS A 83 -5.03 42.26 -5.27
N ARG A 84 -5.06 41.00 -4.84
CA ARG A 84 -6.20 40.44 -4.07
C ARG A 84 -6.44 41.16 -2.73
N LYS A 85 -5.39 41.67 -2.08
CA LYS A 85 -5.54 42.51 -0.87
C LYS A 85 -6.15 43.87 -1.22
N ARG A 86 -5.67 44.53 -2.28
CA ARG A 86 -6.23 45.79 -2.77
C ARG A 86 -7.67 45.64 -3.24
N ASP A 87 -8.01 44.59 -3.98
CA ASP A 87 -9.38 44.29 -4.42
C ASP A 87 -10.32 43.97 -3.23
N ARG A 88 -9.78 43.42 -2.13
CA ARG A 88 -10.54 43.25 -0.88
C ARG A 88 -10.74 44.59 -0.17
N GLN A 89 -9.70 45.41 -0.11
CA GLN A 89 -9.76 46.72 0.53
C GLN A 89 -10.70 47.66 -0.22
N SER A 90 -10.65 47.70 -1.55
CA SER A 90 -11.56 48.50 -2.37
C SER A 90 -13.02 48.03 -2.26
N LYS A 91 -13.25 46.72 -2.06
CA LYS A 91 -14.58 46.18 -1.76
C LYS A 91 -15.08 46.52 -0.35
N LEU A 92 -14.17 46.78 0.59
CA LEU A 92 -14.47 47.23 1.95
C LEU A 92 -14.75 48.75 1.97
N ASP A 93 -13.97 49.53 1.22
CA ASP A 93 -14.11 50.98 1.14
C ASP A 93 -15.34 51.42 0.32
N SER A 94 -15.75 50.63 -0.69
CA SER A 94 -17.03 50.83 -1.41
C SER A 94 -18.28 50.52 -0.57
N SER A 95 -18.10 50.02 0.66
CA SER A 95 -19.17 49.74 1.63
C SER A 95 -19.13 50.68 2.86
N SER A 96 -18.50 51.84 2.73
CA SER A 96 -18.39 52.88 3.77
C SER A 96 -19.60 53.83 3.86
N GLU A 97 -20.82 53.33 3.66
CA GLU A 97 -22.01 53.93 4.27
C GLU A 97 -22.83 52.84 4.94
N GLY A 98 -22.82 52.84 6.28
CA GLY A 98 -23.66 51.97 7.09
C GLY A 98 -22.90 51.30 8.23
N THR A 99 -22.91 51.96 9.40
CA THR A 99 -22.85 51.44 10.77
C THR A 99 -22.73 49.92 10.94
N ASP A 100 -21.72 49.50 11.71
CA ASP A 100 -21.63 48.24 12.50
C ASP A 100 -22.71 47.18 12.18
N ARG A 101 -22.56 46.48 11.06
CA ARG A 101 -23.37 45.29 10.78
C ARG A 101 -22.82 44.11 11.60
N LYS A 102 -23.23 44.02 12.87
CA LYS A 102 -23.58 42.72 13.46
C LYS A 102 -24.43 42.02 12.41
N ARG A 103 -23.92 40.94 11.82
CA ARG A 103 -24.58 40.20 10.74
C ARG A 103 -25.93 39.71 11.27
N THR A 104 -27.00 40.47 11.02
CA THR A 104 -28.33 40.18 11.53
C THR A 104 -28.73 38.82 10.98
N ARG A 105 -28.84 37.85 11.87
CA ARG A 105 -29.27 36.50 11.56
C ARG A 105 -30.69 36.61 11.03
N ARG A 106 -30.92 36.32 9.73
CA ARG A 106 -32.29 36.14 9.23
C ARG A 106 -32.96 35.09 10.13
N ALA A 107 -34.16 35.39 10.62
CA ALA A 107 -35.01 34.39 11.27
C ALA A 107 -35.44 33.41 10.18
N VAL A 108 -34.64 32.37 9.97
CA VAL A 108 -34.89 31.33 8.98
C VAL A 108 -35.61 30.19 9.68
N ALA A 109 -36.76 29.79 9.15
CA ALA A 109 -37.49 28.61 9.64
C ALA A 109 -36.63 27.35 9.39
N PRO A 110 -36.23 26.62 10.45
CA PRO A 110 -35.48 25.38 10.31
C PRO A 110 -36.33 24.31 9.61
N SER A 111 -35.70 23.45 8.85
CA SER A 111 -36.32 22.22 8.38
C SER A 111 -36.54 21.25 9.55
N THR A 112 -37.59 20.46 9.46
CA THR A 112 -37.91 19.32 10.34
C THR A 112 -36.95 18.15 10.16
N LEU A 113 -36.25 18.07 9.02
CA LEU A 113 -35.31 17.00 8.70
C LEU A 113 -34.17 16.94 9.73
N ARG A 114 -33.91 15.72 10.21
CA ARG A 114 -32.82 15.42 11.14
C ARG A 114 -31.66 14.81 10.37
N LEU A 115 -30.50 15.45 10.42
CA LEU A 115 -29.26 14.96 9.83
C LEU A 115 -28.31 14.60 10.97
N ILE A 116 -27.86 13.36 11.01
CA ILE A 116 -26.96 12.83 12.04
C ILE A 116 -25.63 12.48 11.38
N VAL A 117 -24.52 13.01 11.89
CA VAL A 117 -23.17 12.53 11.58
C VAL A 117 -22.71 11.64 12.71
N ASP A 118 -22.58 10.36 12.42
CA ASP A 118 -22.13 9.35 13.37
C ASP A 118 -20.60 9.30 13.43
N CYS A 119 -20.05 9.58 14.61
CA CYS A 119 -18.61 9.60 14.88
C CYS A 119 -18.10 8.39 15.66
N SER A 120 -18.90 7.31 15.75
CA SER A 120 -18.58 6.09 16.52
C SER A 120 -17.30 5.37 16.10
N PHE A 121 -16.77 5.67 14.91
CA PHE A 121 -15.58 5.02 14.34
C PHE A 121 -14.28 5.84 14.48
N ASP A 122 -14.26 6.89 15.30
CA ASP A 122 -13.11 7.80 15.38
C ASP A 122 -11.85 7.13 15.97
N ASP A 123 -12.02 6.11 16.81
CA ASP A 123 -10.99 5.25 17.38
C ASP A 123 -10.30 4.37 16.31
N LEU A 124 -11.06 3.94 15.30
CA LEU A 124 -10.55 3.19 14.15
C LEU A 124 -9.79 4.08 13.15
N MET A 125 -9.95 5.41 13.22
CA MET A 125 -9.34 6.33 12.27
C MET A 125 -7.90 6.68 12.64
N ALA A 126 -7.03 6.74 11.63
CA ALA A 126 -5.74 7.39 11.78
C ALA A 126 -5.94 8.89 12.02
N LEU A 127 -5.05 9.54 12.77
CA LEU A 127 -5.14 10.97 13.10
C LEU A 127 -5.30 11.88 11.86
N LYS A 128 -4.71 11.50 10.72
CA LYS A 128 -4.88 12.22 9.44
C LYS A 128 -6.33 12.23 8.96
N ASP A 129 -7.07 11.16 9.20
CA ASP A 129 -8.45 10.97 8.76
C ASP A 129 -9.41 11.61 9.76
N VAL A 130 -9.13 11.53 11.07
CA VAL A 130 -9.81 12.34 12.11
C VAL A 130 -9.73 13.84 11.80
N LYS A 131 -8.56 14.33 11.36
CA LYS A 131 -8.37 15.72 10.93
C LYS A 131 -9.21 16.09 9.70
N LYS A 132 -9.44 15.16 8.78
CA LYS A 132 -10.32 15.37 7.62
C LYS A 132 -11.78 15.37 8.05
N LEU A 133 -12.20 14.41 8.88
CA LEU A 133 -13.54 14.33 9.46
C LEU A 133 -13.91 15.63 10.16
N HIS A 134 -13.05 16.14 11.04
CA HIS A 134 -13.25 17.44 11.70
C HIS A 134 -13.48 18.57 10.67
N LYS A 135 -12.62 18.69 9.65
CA LYS A 135 -12.79 19.73 8.61
C LYS A 135 -14.09 19.59 7.83
N GLN A 136 -14.53 18.37 7.55
CA GLN A 136 -15.78 18.10 6.86
C GLN A 136 -16.98 18.43 7.75
N ILE A 137 -16.97 18.06 9.03
CA ILE A 137 -17.98 18.48 10.02
C ILE A 137 -18.07 20.02 10.09
N GLN A 138 -16.92 20.70 10.19
CA GLN A 138 -16.86 22.17 10.22
C GLN A 138 -17.44 22.79 8.94
N ARG A 139 -17.21 22.16 7.78
CA ARG A 139 -17.79 22.58 6.51
C ARG A 139 -19.31 22.38 6.49
N CYS A 140 -19.79 21.20 6.88
CA CYS A 140 -21.23 20.89 6.97
C CYS A 140 -21.94 21.86 7.90
N TYR A 141 -21.36 22.13 9.08
CA TYR A 141 -21.86 23.13 10.02
C TYR A 141 -21.98 24.53 9.39
N ALA A 142 -20.91 24.98 8.74
CA ALA A 142 -20.87 26.30 8.11
C ALA A 142 -21.85 26.44 6.93
N GLU A 143 -22.09 25.38 6.18
CA GLU A 143 -23.06 25.38 5.07
C GLU A 143 -24.50 25.26 5.57
N ASN A 144 -24.79 24.41 6.57
CA ASN A 144 -26.12 24.31 7.17
C ASN A 144 -26.59 25.68 7.73
N ARG A 145 -25.69 26.43 8.36
CA ARG A 145 -25.99 27.78 8.87
C ARG A 145 -26.28 28.83 7.78
N LYS A 146 -25.88 28.57 6.55
CA LYS A 146 -26.14 29.44 5.40
C LYS A 146 -27.32 28.96 4.57
N ALA A 147 -27.82 27.76 4.84
CA ALA A 147 -28.92 27.16 4.08
C ALA A 147 -30.20 27.99 4.23
N CYS A 148 -31.01 28.00 3.18
CA CYS A 148 -32.32 28.65 3.20
C CYS A 148 -33.28 27.96 4.18
N HIS A 149 -33.08 26.66 4.42
CA HIS A 149 -33.81 25.85 5.42
C HIS A 149 -32.81 24.94 6.13
N PRO A 150 -32.16 25.41 7.22
CA PRO A 150 -31.20 24.61 7.96
C PRO A 150 -31.85 23.36 8.53
N VAL A 151 -31.20 22.20 8.36
CA VAL A 151 -31.65 20.94 8.97
C VAL A 151 -31.30 20.90 10.45
N GLN A 152 -32.00 20.06 11.20
CA GLN A 152 -31.63 19.74 12.58
C GLN A 152 -30.35 18.89 12.55
N PHE A 153 -29.21 19.51 12.83
CA PHE A 153 -27.91 18.88 12.65
C PHE A 153 -27.40 18.28 13.97
N TYR A 154 -27.11 16.98 13.94
CA TYR A 154 -26.63 16.20 15.07
C TYR A 154 -25.23 15.66 14.79
N LEU A 155 -24.37 15.72 15.81
CA LEU A 155 -23.09 15.04 15.87
C LEU A 155 -23.14 14.07 17.04
N THR A 156 -23.19 12.77 16.76
CA THR A 156 -23.37 11.71 17.78
C THR A 156 -22.09 10.92 17.97
N SER A 157 -21.99 10.17 19.07
CA SER A 157 -20.77 9.45 19.45
C SER A 157 -19.54 10.37 19.47
N HIS A 158 -19.72 11.63 19.85
CA HIS A 158 -18.65 12.61 19.87
C HIS A 158 -17.76 12.42 21.11
N GLY A 159 -16.61 11.77 20.91
CA GLY A 159 -15.64 11.47 21.95
C GLY A 159 -14.22 11.35 21.40
N GLY A 160 -13.41 10.54 22.08
CA GLY A 160 -12.17 9.98 21.55
C GLY A 160 -11.18 10.97 20.93
N GLN A 161 -10.62 10.54 19.79
CA GLN A 161 -9.64 11.27 18.99
C GLN A 161 -10.25 12.52 18.36
N LEU A 162 -11.52 12.47 17.93
CA LEU A 162 -12.20 13.59 17.27
C LEU A 162 -12.36 14.77 18.23
N LYS A 163 -12.90 14.53 19.43
CA LYS A 163 -13.07 15.56 20.47
C LYS A 163 -11.73 16.17 20.85
N SER A 164 -10.70 15.34 21.02
CA SER A 164 -9.34 15.79 21.33
C SER A 164 -8.78 16.70 20.23
N ASN A 165 -8.90 16.29 18.97
CA ASN A 165 -8.47 17.09 17.82
C ASN A 165 -9.29 18.38 17.65
N MET A 166 -10.59 18.37 17.94
CA MET A 166 -11.43 19.58 17.92
C MET A 166 -11.03 20.57 19.02
N ASN A 167 -10.78 20.08 20.24
CA ASN A 167 -10.29 20.91 21.36
C ASN A 167 -8.95 21.59 21.06
N GLU A 168 -8.06 20.90 20.34
CA GLU A 168 -6.75 21.45 19.95
C GLU A 168 -6.85 22.42 18.77
N ALA A 169 -7.58 22.03 17.71
CA ALA A 169 -7.54 22.73 16.43
C ALA A 169 -8.64 23.81 16.26
N ASP A 170 -9.78 23.72 16.95
CA ASP A 170 -10.89 24.69 16.86
C ASP A 170 -11.60 24.84 18.20
N LYS A 171 -10.97 25.48 19.19
CA LYS A 171 -11.58 25.74 20.52
C LYS A 171 -12.95 26.43 20.47
N GLY A 172 -13.29 27.07 19.35
CA GLY A 172 -14.59 27.70 19.14
C GLY A 172 -15.74 26.73 18.89
N TRP A 173 -15.46 25.44 18.68
CA TRP A 173 -16.48 24.41 18.39
C TRP A 173 -17.55 24.30 19.47
N VAL A 174 -17.16 24.51 20.74
CA VAL A 174 -18.07 24.49 21.90
C VAL A 174 -19.16 25.56 21.80
N ASN A 175 -18.89 26.64 21.05
CA ASN A 175 -19.81 27.77 20.85
C ASN A 175 -20.62 27.64 19.56
N TRP A 176 -20.56 26.51 18.87
CA TRP A 176 -21.38 26.29 17.68
C TRP A 176 -22.86 26.26 18.06
N LYS A 177 -23.61 27.20 17.51
CA LYS A 177 -25.07 27.31 17.69
C LYS A 177 -25.80 26.45 16.67
N ASP A 178 -26.97 25.92 17.07
CA ASP A 178 -27.92 25.21 16.19
C ASP A 178 -27.37 23.90 15.62
N ILE A 179 -26.52 23.24 16.41
CA ILE A 179 -26.05 21.88 16.23
C ILE A 179 -26.20 21.15 17.57
N GLN A 180 -26.60 19.88 17.54
CA GLN A 180 -26.67 19.03 18.73
C GLN A 180 -25.45 18.11 18.77
N ILE A 181 -24.53 18.36 19.69
CA ILE A 181 -23.34 17.52 19.88
C ILE A 181 -23.58 16.62 21.09
N ARG A 182 -23.55 15.31 20.87
CA ARG A 182 -23.90 14.25 21.83
C ARG A 182 -22.77 13.22 21.92
N ALA A 183 -22.48 12.76 23.13
CA ALA A 183 -21.50 11.70 23.35
C ALA A 183 -22.13 10.31 23.11
N GLU A 184 -23.45 10.24 23.27
CA GLU A 184 -24.30 9.06 23.11
C GLU A 184 -24.39 8.62 21.64
N HIS A 185 -24.61 7.33 21.41
CA HIS A 185 -24.81 6.79 20.08
C HIS A 185 -26.18 7.20 19.52
N TYR A 186 -26.31 7.36 18.20
CA TYR A 186 -27.55 7.85 17.58
C TYR A 186 -28.76 6.95 17.85
N SER A 187 -28.54 5.66 18.08
CA SER A 187 -29.60 4.69 18.43
C SER A 187 -30.24 4.95 19.78
N GLU A 188 -29.58 5.68 20.67
CA GLU A 188 -30.12 6.08 21.98
C GLU A 188 -30.98 7.35 21.87
N LEU A 189 -30.78 8.13 20.81
CA LEU A 189 -31.41 9.44 20.61
C LEU A 189 -32.64 9.38 19.70
N VAL A 190 -32.70 8.40 18.80
CA VAL A 190 -33.77 8.26 17.81
C VAL A 190 -34.24 6.82 17.75
N LYS A 191 -35.55 6.61 17.68
CA LYS A 191 -36.17 5.29 17.55
C LYS A 191 -35.74 4.62 16.24
N LYS A 192 -35.54 3.30 16.30
CA LYS A 192 -35.08 2.50 15.15
C LYS A 192 -35.96 2.67 13.91
N GLU A 193 -37.29 2.76 14.09
CA GLU A 193 -38.24 2.96 12.99
C GLU A 193 -38.08 4.30 12.25
N ASP A 194 -37.50 5.32 12.89
CA ASP A 194 -37.33 6.66 12.32
C ASP A 194 -35.94 6.86 11.69
N LEU A 195 -35.04 5.88 11.81
CA LEU A 195 -33.67 5.96 11.34
C LEU A 195 -33.54 5.48 9.88
N VAL A 196 -32.82 6.25 9.08
CA VAL A 196 -32.39 5.87 7.73
C VAL A 196 -30.87 6.04 7.68
N TYR A 197 -30.13 4.94 7.57
CA TYR A 197 -28.67 4.99 7.49
C TYR A 197 -28.23 5.14 6.02
N LEU A 198 -27.56 6.24 5.71
CA LEU A 198 -27.07 6.56 4.40
C LEU A 198 -25.68 5.93 4.20
N THR A 199 -25.60 4.98 3.28
CA THR A 199 -24.34 4.39 2.82
C THR A 199 -24.30 4.36 1.30
N SER A 200 -23.11 4.58 0.73
CA SER A 200 -22.89 4.48 -0.72
C SER A 200 -23.16 3.08 -1.27
N ASP A 201 -23.16 2.08 -0.39
CA ASP A 201 -23.27 0.67 -0.77
C ASP A 201 -24.73 0.17 -0.73
N SER A 202 -25.67 1.05 -0.38
CA SER A 202 -27.10 0.71 -0.33
C SER A 202 -27.64 0.46 -1.75
N PRO A 203 -28.33 -0.67 -2.01
CA PRO A 203 -29.03 -0.88 -3.27
C PRO A 203 -30.25 0.05 -3.41
N ASP A 204 -30.78 0.53 -2.29
CA ASP A 204 -31.94 1.41 -2.24
C ASP A 204 -31.50 2.87 -2.43
N VAL A 205 -31.92 3.48 -3.54
CA VAL A 205 -31.66 4.89 -3.87
C VAL A 205 -32.81 5.75 -3.37
N LEU A 206 -32.50 6.73 -2.51
CA LEU A 206 -33.48 7.72 -2.06
C LEU A 206 -33.70 8.79 -3.13
N SER A 207 -34.92 8.85 -3.68
CA SER A 207 -35.36 9.93 -4.57
C SER A 207 -35.99 11.11 -3.82
N GLU A 208 -36.55 10.86 -2.64
CA GLU A 208 -37.22 11.84 -1.80
C GLU A 208 -36.83 11.67 -0.32
N LEU A 209 -36.91 12.76 0.46
CA LEU A 209 -36.62 12.75 1.89
C LEU A 209 -37.92 12.89 2.69
N ASP A 210 -38.14 11.99 3.64
CA ASP A 210 -39.24 12.03 4.61
C ASP A 210 -38.83 12.91 5.80
N GLU A 211 -39.54 14.03 5.96
CA GLU A 211 -39.35 14.99 7.05
C GLU A 211 -39.48 14.41 8.46
N LYS A 212 -40.15 13.26 8.61
CA LYS A 212 -40.28 12.57 9.90
C LYS A 212 -39.07 11.71 10.23
N LYS A 213 -38.23 11.36 9.25
CA LYS A 213 -37.07 10.49 9.46
C LYS A 213 -35.82 11.25 9.92
N ALA A 214 -34.87 10.49 10.43
CA ALA A 214 -33.52 10.95 10.73
C ALA A 214 -32.51 10.20 9.87
N TYR A 215 -31.71 10.97 9.13
CA TYR A 215 -30.76 10.45 8.17
C TYR A 215 -29.37 10.42 8.80
N VAL A 216 -28.82 9.22 8.96
CA VAL A 216 -27.51 9.00 9.55
C VAL A 216 -26.48 8.89 8.45
N ILE A 217 -25.44 9.71 8.51
CA ILE A 217 -24.24 9.58 7.68
C ILE A 217 -23.13 9.05 8.58
N GLY A 218 -22.69 7.81 8.30
CA GLY A 218 -21.49 7.26 8.92
C GLY A 218 -20.28 8.13 8.60
N GLY A 219 -19.46 8.44 9.60
CA GLY A 219 -18.35 9.40 9.59
C GLY A 219 -17.89 9.87 8.21
N LEU A 220 -17.97 11.19 7.98
CA LEU A 220 -17.57 11.85 6.75
C LEU A 220 -16.07 11.60 6.48
N VAL A 221 -15.76 10.51 5.78
CA VAL A 221 -14.41 10.16 5.32
C VAL A 221 -14.54 9.40 3.99
N ASP A 222 -14.25 10.10 2.89
CA ASP A 222 -14.31 9.55 1.52
C ASP A 222 -13.27 8.43 1.29
N HIS A 223 -12.15 8.48 2.03
CA HIS A 223 -11.07 7.50 1.97
C HIS A 223 -10.78 6.97 3.37
N ASN A 224 -11.53 5.95 3.80
CA ASN A 224 -11.22 5.21 5.01
C ASN A 224 -10.49 3.92 4.61
N HIS A 225 -9.36 3.66 5.25
CA HIS A 225 -8.57 2.44 5.05
C HIS A 225 -9.34 1.17 5.43
N HIS A 226 -10.40 1.30 6.23
CA HIS A 226 -11.33 0.23 6.60
C HIS A 226 -12.44 -0.04 5.57
N LYS A 227 -12.53 0.73 4.48
CA LYS A 227 -13.53 0.48 3.43
C LYS A 227 -13.08 -0.63 2.49
N VAL A 228 -14.05 -1.42 2.05
CA VAL A 228 -13.91 -2.33 0.91
C VAL A 228 -13.67 -1.49 -0.35
N ILE A 229 -12.74 -1.92 -1.21
CA ILE A 229 -12.47 -1.30 -2.51
C ILE A 229 -13.12 -2.15 -3.59
N LYS A 230 -13.94 -1.52 -4.46
CA LYS A 230 -14.34 -2.11 -5.73
C LYS A 230 -13.34 -1.71 -6.81
N CYS A 231 -12.75 -2.68 -7.49
CA CYS A 231 -11.72 -2.44 -8.50
C CYS A 231 -11.67 -3.54 -9.56
N LYS A 232 -10.92 -3.34 -10.64
CA LYS A 232 -10.77 -4.36 -11.69
C LYS A 232 -9.74 -5.43 -11.31
N ALA A 233 -10.07 -6.67 -11.64
CA ALA A 233 -9.14 -7.80 -11.57
C ALA A 233 -9.32 -8.74 -12.77
N ALA A 234 -8.28 -9.53 -13.05
CA ALA A 234 -8.34 -10.65 -13.97
C ALA A 234 -8.62 -11.94 -13.16
N VAL A 235 -9.89 -12.33 -13.09
CA VAL A 235 -10.34 -13.51 -12.35
C VAL A 235 -10.26 -14.74 -13.24
N MET A 236 -9.67 -15.81 -12.73
CA MET A 236 -9.68 -17.11 -13.37
C MET A 236 -10.67 -18.02 -12.66
N TRP A 237 -11.77 -18.35 -13.33
CA TRP A 237 -12.87 -19.13 -12.76
C TRP A 237 -12.59 -20.63 -12.75
N GLU A 238 -11.89 -21.13 -13.77
CA GLU A 238 -11.61 -22.55 -14.00
C GLU A 238 -10.29 -22.69 -14.79
N ALA A 239 -9.65 -23.85 -14.69
CA ALA A 239 -8.48 -24.19 -15.51
C ALA A 239 -8.79 -24.18 -17.02
N ASN A 240 -7.79 -23.89 -17.86
CA ASN A 240 -7.89 -23.86 -19.32
C ASN A 240 -8.96 -22.90 -19.88
N LYS A 241 -9.34 -21.86 -19.12
CA LYS A 241 -10.22 -20.78 -19.57
C LYS A 241 -9.46 -19.45 -19.59
N PRO A 242 -9.81 -18.52 -20.50
CA PRO A 242 -9.27 -17.16 -20.47
C PRO A 242 -9.60 -16.46 -19.14
N PHE A 243 -8.76 -15.49 -18.76
CA PHE A 243 -9.08 -14.58 -17.66
C PHE A 243 -10.34 -13.76 -17.96
N SER A 244 -11.19 -13.60 -16.95
CA SER A 244 -12.32 -12.68 -16.98
C SER A 244 -11.94 -11.36 -16.31
N ILE A 245 -12.03 -10.24 -17.02
CA ILE A 245 -11.81 -8.92 -16.42
C ILE A 245 -13.09 -8.47 -15.73
N GLU A 246 -13.10 -8.51 -14.41
CA GLU A 246 -14.30 -8.27 -13.60
C GLU A 246 -14.06 -7.20 -12.53
N GLU A 247 -15.16 -6.60 -12.05
CA GLU A 247 -15.13 -5.83 -10.81
C GLU A 247 -15.13 -6.80 -9.62
N VAL A 248 -14.20 -6.57 -8.70
CA VAL A 248 -14.04 -7.36 -7.47
C VAL A 248 -14.03 -6.45 -6.26
N GLU A 249 -14.42 -7.01 -5.12
CA GLU A 249 -14.39 -6.38 -3.82
C GLU A 249 -13.14 -6.82 -3.07
N VAL A 250 -12.35 -5.85 -2.61
CA VAL A 250 -11.10 -6.04 -1.86
C VAL A 250 -11.30 -5.53 -0.44
N ALA A 251 -11.32 -6.45 0.51
CA ALA A 251 -11.44 -6.15 1.93
C ALA A 251 -10.28 -5.25 2.44
N PRO A 252 -10.49 -4.48 3.52
CA PRO A 252 -9.39 -3.78 4.19
C PRO A 252 -8.36 -4.76 4.78
N PRO A 253 -7.10 -4.34 4.96
CA PRO A 253 -6.09 -5.17 5.61
C PRO A 253 -6.43 -5.39 7.10
N LYS A 254 -6.37 -6.64 7.56
CA LYS A 254 -6.41 -7.00 8.99
C LYS A 254 -5.05 -6.78 9.66
N ALA A 255 -4.92 -7.18 10.93
CA ALA A 255 -3.64 -7.12 11.64
C ALA A 255 -2.52 -7.81 10.84
N HIS A 256 -1.33 -7.18 10.81
CA HIS A 256 -0.15 -7.63 10.07
C HIS A 256 -0.30 -7.72 8.54
N GLU A 257 -1.32 -7.07 7.97
CA GLU A 257 -1.56 -7.04 6.54
C GLU A 257 -1.33 -5.65 5.92
N VAL A 258 -1.00 -5.65 4.63
CA VAL A 258 -0.72 -4.46 3.84
C VAL A 258 -1.57 -4.51 2.58
N ARG A 259 -2.35 -3.45 2.33
CA ARG A 259 -3.07 -3.28 1.06
C ARG A 259 -2.26 -2.42 0.11
N ILE A 260 -2.03 -2.93 -1.10
CA ILE A 260 -1.12 -2.37 -2.09
C ILE A 260 -1.91 -2.02 -3.34
N LYS A 261 -1.74 -0.79 -3.84
CA LYS A 261 -2.14 -0.44 -5.20
C LYS A 261 -1.08 -0.92 -6.19
N ILE A 262 -1.42 -1.87 -7.04
CA ILE A 262 -0.52 -2.38 -8.07
C ILE A 262 -0.35 -1.31 -9.15
N VAL A 263 0.90 -1.10 -9.58
CA VAL A 263 1.23 -0.12 -10.63
C VAL A 263 1.68 -0.84 -11.91
N ALA A 264 2.46 -1.90 -11.77
CA ALA A 264 2.89 -2.75 -12.87
C ALA A 264 3.02 -4.19 -12.40
N THR A 265 2.65 -5.13 -13.27
CA THR A 265 2.80 -6.57 -13.07
C THR A 265 3.30 -7.20 -14.38
N GLY A 266 4.25 -8.13 -14.26
CA GLY A 266 4.76 -8.95 -15.35
C GLY A 266 3.93 -10.22 -15.51
N ILE A 267 3.94 -10.79 -16.72
CA ILE A 267 3.31 -12.09 -16.99
C ILE A 267 4.43 -13.13 -17.01
N CYS A 268 4.44 -14.02 -16.03
CA CYS A 268 5.44 -15.05 -15.87
C CYS A 268 4.88 -16.41 -16.33
N ARG A 269 5.75 -17.30 -16.80
CA ARG A 269 5.38 -18.66 -17.22
C ARG A 269 4.70 -19.45 -16.08
N SER A 270 5.06 -19.19 -14.82
CA SER A 270 4.41 -19.84 -13.67
C SER A 270 2.93 -19.48 -13.55
N ASP A 271 2.49 -18.29 -13.98
CA ASP A 271 1.06 -17.95 -14.02
C ASP A 271 0.35 -18.81 -15.09
N ASP A 272 0.98 -18.99 -16.26
CA ASP A 272 0.49 -19.84 -17.35
C ASP A 272 0.48 -21.34 -17.00
N HIS A 273 1.38 -21.79 -16.12
CA HIS A 273 1.32 -23.16 -15.59
C HIS A 273 0.03 -23.41 -14.81
N VAL A 274 -0.53 -22.39 -14.13
CA VAL A 274 -1.86 -22.54 -13.49
C VAL A 274 -2.96 -22.62 -14.53
N VAL A 275 -2.86 -21.81 -15.60
CA VAL A 275 -3.83 -21.81 -16.71
C VAL A 275 -3.90 -23.18 -17.39
N THR A 276 -2.73 -23.77 -17.67
CA THR A 276 -2.59 -25.04 -18.40
C THR A 276 -2.67 -26.28 -17.51
N GLY A 277 -2.76 -26.11 -16.19
CA GLY A 277 -2.82 -27.21 -15.21
C GLY A 277 -1.48 -27.83 -14.85
N GLY A 278 -0.36 -27.26 -15.30
CA GLY A 278 0.99 -27.62 -14.86
C GLY A 278 1.32 -27.22 -13.41
N LEU A 279 0.56 -26.29 -12.84
CA LEU A 279 0.57 -25.95 -11.42
C LEU A 279 -0.86 -25.98 -10.88
N VAL A 280 -1.16 -26.92 -9.98
CA VAL A 280 -2.50 -27.10 -9.43
C VAL A 280 -2.75 -26.08 -8.33
N MET A 281 -3.78 -25.25 -8.52
CA MET A 281 -4.23 -24.23 -7.56
C MET A 281 -5.76 -24.31 -7.40
N PRO A 282 -6.33 -23.84 -6.27
CA PRO A 282 -7.77 -23.80 -6.07
C PRO A 282 -8.40 -22.69 -6.91
N PHE A 283 -9.56 -22.98 -7.48
CA PHE A 283 -10.36 -22.03 -8.27
C PHE A 283 -11.65 -21.66 -7.52
N PRO A 284 -12.22 -20.45 -7.75
CA PRO A 284 -11.70 -19.36 -8.59
C PRO A 284 -10.52 -18.63 -7.92
N ILE A 285 -9.63 -18.01 -8.71
CA ILE A 285 -8.38 -17.41 -8.23
C ILE A 285 -8.01 -16.13 -8.99
N ILE A 286 -7.26 -15.23 -8.34
CA ILE A 286 -6.57 -14.10 -8.97
C ILE A 286 -5.08 -14.38 -8.99
N LEU A 287 -4.52 -14.56 -10.19
CA LEU A 287 -3.10 -14.89 -10.40
C LEU A 287 -2.18 -13.66 -10.37
N GLY A 288 -0.94 -13.83 -10.80
CA GLY A 288 0.09 -12.81 -10.88
C GLY A 288 0.93 -12.74 -9.61
N HIS A 289 2.24 -12.79 -9.75
CA HIS A 289 3.18 -12.79 -8.63
C HIS A 289 4.44 -11.93 -8.84
N GLU A 290 4.55 -11.29 -10.01
CA GLU A 290 5.70 -10.46 -10.38
C GLU A 290 5.27 -9.00 -10.54
N ALA A 291 5.26 -8.23 -9.45
CA ALA A 291 4.70 -6.88 -9.49
C ALA A 291 5.45 -5.85 -8.64
N ALA A 292 5.11 -4.59 -8.87
CA ALA A 292 5.48 -3.49 -8.00
C ALA A 292 4.31 -2.52 -7.83
N GLY A 293 4.23 -1.92 -6.65
CA GLY A 293 3.09 -1.09 -6.27
C GLY A 293 3.42 -0.05 -5.21
N VAL A 294 2.36 0.55 -4.69
CA VAL A 294 2.40 1.57 -3.64
C VAL A 294 1.47 1.15 -2.52
N VAL A 295 1.94 1.21 -1.28
CA VAL A 295 1.11 0.94 -0.10
C VAL A 295 -0.04 1.94 -0.05
N GLU A 296 -1.27 1.43 -0.02
CA GLU A 296 -2.49 2.22 0.16
C GLU A 296 -2.81 2.36 1.64
N SER A 297 -2.89 1.22 2.34
CA SER A 297 -3.14 1.14 3.78
C SER A 297 -2.42 -0.04 4.43
N VAL A 298 -2.30 0.02 5.75
CA VAL A 298 -1.71 -1.03 6.58
C VAL A 298 -2.70 -1.35 7.70
N GLY A 299 -2.77 -2.61 8.10
CA GLY A 299 -3.58 -3.02 9.24
C GLY A 299 -2.84 -2.87 10.57
N GLN A 300 -3.52 -3.25 11.65
CA GLN A 300 -3.01 -3.14 13.01
C GLN A 300 -1.67 -3.88 13.18
N GLY A 301 -0.74 -3.31 13.95
CA GLY A 301 0.54 -3.95 14.28
C GLY A 301 1.64 -3.79 13.22
N VAL A 302 1.32 -3.39 11.99
CA VAL A 302 2.32 -3.14 10.95
C VAL A 302 3.11 -1.87 11.27
N THR A 303 4.42 -2.02 11.42
CA THR A 303 5.35 -0.90 11.70
C THR A 303 6.37 -0.67 10.57
N SER A 304 6.63 -1.69 9.76
CA SER A 304 7.63 -1.68 8.69
C SER A 304 7.19 -0.87 7.45
N PHE A 305 5.90 -0.57 7.32
CA PHE A 305 5.30 0.06 6.14
C PHE A 305 4.38 1.21 6.52
N LYS A 306 4.24 2.17 5.59
CA LYS A 306 3.22 3.22 5.68
C LYS A 306 2.64 3.54 4.30
N PRO A 307 1.43 4.10 4.23
CA PRO A 307 0.86 4.60 2.99
C PRO A 307 1.81 5.48 2.18
N GLY A 308 1.89 5.22 0.88
CA GLY A 308 2.77 5.93 -0.06
C GLY A 308 4.16 5.31 -0.26
N ASP A 309 4.57 4.33 0.57
CA ASP A 309 5.81 3.60 0.33
C ASP A 309 5.69 2.76 -0.96
N LYS A 310 6.76 2.76 -1.77
CA LYS A 310 6.88 1.87 -2.93
C LYS A 310 7.32 0.49 -2.46
N VAL A 311 6.70 -0.54 -3.01
CA VAL A 311 6.87 -1.92 -2.55
C VAL A 311 6.87 -2.93 -3.70
N ILE A 312 7.47 -4.10 -3.45
CA ILE A 312 7.39 -5.30 -4.27
C ILE A 312 6.78 -6.42 -3.40
N PRO A 313 5.64 -7.02 -3.80
CA PRO A 313 5.14 -8.24 -3.17
C PRO A 313 6.12 -9.40 -3.34
N LEU A 314 6.21 -10.27 -2.33
CA LEU A 314 7.13 -11.41 -2.30
C LEU A 314 6.34 -12.70 -2.33
N PHE A 315 6.45 -13.46 -3.42
CA PHE A 315 5.79 -14.78 -3.53
C PHE A 315 6.42 -15.83 -2.60
N VAL A 316 7.67 -15.60 -2.16
CA VAL A 316 8.29 -16.28 -1.02
C VAL A 316 8.39 -15.28 0.13
N PRO A 317 7.59 -15.43 1.19
CA PRO A 317 7.67 -14.55 2.35
C PRO A 317 9.02 -14.65 3.06
N GLN A 318 9.34 -13.69 3.92
CA GLN A 318 10.48 -13.74 4.84
C GLN A 318 10.03 -13.35 6.25
N CYS A 319 9.62 -14.33 7.07
CA CYS A 319 9.10 -14.06 8.41
C CYS A 319 10.18 -13.70 9.44
N GLY A 320 11.45 -14.01 9.18
CA GLY A 320 12.56 -13.70 10.10
C GLY A 320 12.68 -14.59 11.33
N GLU A 321 11.75 -15.53 11.54
CA GLU A 321 11.67 -16.33 12.78
C GLU A 321 11.74 -17.86 12.54
N CYS A 322 11.44 -18.35 11.33
CA CYS A 322 11.49 -19.79 11.05
C CYS A 322 12.93 -20.26 10.74
N ASN A 323 13.20 -21.56 10.93
CA ASN A 323 14.52 -22.16 10.69
C ASN A 323 15.11 -21.83 9.31
N SER A 324 14.27 -21.78 8.27
CA SER A 324 14.71 -21.41 6.92
C SER A 324 15.15 -19.95 6.82
N CYS A 325 14.43 -19.03 7.48
CA CYS A 325 14.81 -17.61 7.52
C CYS A 325 16.03 -17.33 8.41
N LEU A 326 16.26 -18.13 9.44
CA LEU A 326 17.43 -18.02 10.33
C LEU A 326 18.69 -18.70 9.74
N SER A 327 18.52 -19.55 8.72
CA SER A 327 19.61 -20.20 8.02
C SER A 327 20.31 -19.24 7.06
N THR A 328 21.64 -19.32 6.98
CA THR A 328 22.45 -18.59 5.99
C THR A 328 22.36 -19.18 4.58
N LYS A 329 21.74 -20.36 4.43
CA LYS A 329 21.64 -21.10 3.17
C LYS A 329 20.21 -21.24 2.65
N GLY A 330 19.20 -21.05 3.51
CA GLY A 330 17.79 -21.21 3.17
C GLY A 330 17.14 -19.89 2.76
N ASN A 331 16.22 -19.94 1.79
CA ASN A 331 15.35 -18.82 1.45
C ASN A 331 13.86 -19.20 1.38
N LEU A 332 13.51 -20.48 1.52
CA LEU A 332 12.14 -20.97 1.45
C LEU A 332 11.48 -20.89 2.83
N CYS A 333 10.92 -19.73 3.18
CA CYS A 333 10.26 -19.51 4.46
C CYS A 333 9.13 -20.52 4.70
N SER A 334 8.96 -21.01 5.93
CA SER A 334 7.89 -21.97 6.26
C SER A 334 6.47 -21.41 6.10
N LYS A 335 6.31 -20.09 5.98
CA LYS A 335 5.03 -19.41 5.73
C LYS A 335 4.69 -19.27 4.23
N ASN A 336 5.49 -19.85 3.33
CA ASN A 336 5.20 -19.83 1.90
C ASN A 336 3.95 -20.66 1.55
N ASP A 337 3.24 -20.27 0.49
CA ASP A 337 2.07 -21.00 -0.03
C ASP A 337 2.38 -21.77 -1.34
N ILE A 338 3.65 -21.95 -1.67
CA ILE A 338 4.06 -22.65 -2.91
C ILE A 338 3.77 -24.15 -2.81
N GLY A 339 4.06 -24.75 -1.65
CA GLY A 339 3.84 -26.18 -1.43
C GLY A 339 2.42 -26.53 -1.00
N ALA A 340 1.82 -25.71 -0.12
CA ALA A 340 0.46 -25.94 0.38
C ALA A 340 -0.61 -25.61 -0.65
N ALA A 341 -0.35 -24.62 -1.52
CA ALA A 341 -1.27 -24.16 -2.55
C ALA A 341 -2.69 -23.89 -2.00
N ALA A 342 -2.78 -23.36 -0.78
CA ALA A 342 -4.04 -23.14 -0.10
C ALA A 342 -4.82 -21.97 -0.73
N GLY A 343 -4.11 -20.99 -1.30
CA GLY A 343 -4.73 -19.83 -1.94
C GLY A 343 -5.46 -18.91 -0.95
N LEU A 344 -4.96 -18.82 0.28
CA LEU A 344 -5.56 -18.07 1.38
C LEU A 344 -4.50 -17.23 2.11
N MET A 345 -4.96 -16.22 2.85
CA MET A 345 -4.12 -15.49 3.80
C MET A 345 -3.71 -16.40 4.97
N PRO A 346 -2.68 -16.03 5.76
CA PRO A 346 -2.25 -16.84 6.92
C PRO A 346 -3.35 -17.11 7.96
N ASP A 347 -4.40 -16.29 8.01
CA ASP A 347 -5.57 -16.50 8.88
C ASP A 347 -6.62 -17.47 8.30
N GLY A 348 -6.31 -18.14 7.18
CA GLY A 348 -7.20 -19.10 6.52
C GLY A 348 -8.38 -18.46 5.77
N THR A 349 -8.35 -17.15 5.52
CA THR A 349 -9.44 -16.45 4.81
C THR A 349 -8.94 -15.73 3.56
N THR A 350 -9.86 -15.32 2.69
CA THR A 350 -9.55 -14.45 1.54
C THR A 350 -9.87 -12.98 1.81
N ARG A 351 -9.34 -12.10 0.97
CA ARG A 351 -9.66 -10.66 0.95
C ARG A 351 -10.45 -10.29 -0.31
N PHE A 352 -10.75 -11.26 -1.17
CA PHE A 352 -11.34 -11.04 -2.48
C PHE A 352 -12.72 -11.68 -2.59
N THR A 353 -13.69 -10.88 -3.03
CA THR A 353 -15.02 -11.35 -3.38
C THR A 353 -15.36 -10.89 -4.80
N CYS A 354 -15.97 -11.75 -5.61
CA CYS A 354 -16.51 -11.39 -6.91
C CYS A 354 -17.85 -12.07 -7.12
N LYS A 355 -18.89 -11.30 -7.50
CA LYS A 355 -20.27 -11.82 -7.68
C LYS A 355 -20.77 -12.63 -6.47
N GLY A 356 -20.47 -12.16 -5.26
CA GLY A 356 -20.82 -12.83 -4.00
C GLY A 356 -20.03 -14.12 -3.70
N LYS A 357 -19.05 -14.51 -4.53
CA LYS A 357 -18.19 -15.69 -4.32
C LYS A 357 -16.81 -15.28 -3.80
N ALA A 358 -16.29 -16.04 -2.85
CA ALA A 358 -14.92 -15.91 -2.38
C ALA A 358 -13.94 -16.32 -3.50
N ILE A 359 -12.89 -15.52 -3.70
CA ILE A 359 -11.85 -15.76 -4.72
C ILE A 359 -10.51 -16.01 -4.02
N HIS A 360 -9.77 -17.03 -4.44
CA HIS A 360 -8.50 -17.39 -3.83
C HIS A 360 -7.38 -16.39 -4.17
N HIS A 361 -6.42 -16.31 -3.25
CA HIS A 361 -5.12 -15.70 -3.46
C HIS A 361 -4.19 -16.62 -4.25
N PHE A 362 -3.12 -16.08 -4.79
CA PHE A 362 -2.07 -16.80 -5.50
C PHE A 362 -0.73 -16.52 -4.85
N ILE A 363 -0.12 -17.56 -4.25
CA ILE A 363 1.22 -17.57 -3.66
C ILE A 363 1.57 -16.27 -2.91
N SER A 364 0.70 -15.90 -1.96
CA SER A 364 0.86 -14.72 -1.08
C SER A 364 0.91 -13.35 -1.78
N THR A 365 0.49 -13.23 -3.05
CA THR A 365 0.65 -12.00 -3.84
C THR A 365 -0.60 -11.53 -4.58
N SER A 366 -1.14 -12.32 -5.52
CA SER A 366 -2.28 -11.97 -6.39
C SER A 366 -2.20 -10.57 -7.00
N THR A 367 -1.46 -10.43 -8.10
CA THR A 367 -1.12 -9.11 -8.65
C THR A 367 -1.83 -8.76 -9.96
N PHE A 368 -2.65 -9.66 -10.50
CA PHE A 368 -3.56 -9.37 -11.63
C PHE A 368 -4.84 -8.66 -11.14
N ILE A 369 -4.66 -7.60 -10.35
CA ILE A 369 -5.70 -6.79 -9.71
C ILE A 369 -5.16 -5.38 -9.44
N GLU A 370 -6.04 -4.37 -9.42
CA GLU A 370 -5.62 -2.99 -9.11
C GLU A 370 -5.19 -2.79 -7.64
N TYR A 371 -5.83 -3.50 -6.70
CA TYR A 371 -5.49 -3.49 -5.27
C TYR A 371 -5.42 -4.92 -4.71
N THR A 372 -4.29 -5.30 -4.12
CA THR A 372 -4.12 -6.59 -3.44
C THR A 372 -3.88 -6.39 -1.95
N VAL A 373 -4.08 -7.43 -1.15
CA VAL A 373 -3.76 -7.47 0.28
C VAL A 373 -2.80 -8.62 0.52
N VAL A 374 -1.67 -8.33 1.17
CA VAL A 374 -0.63 -9.31 1.49
C VAL A 374 -0.24 -9.23 2.96
N HIS A 375 0.31 -10.30 3.52
CA HIS A 375 0.89 -10.27 4.85
C HIS A 375 2.19 -9.44 4.84
N GLU A 376 2.54 -8.77 5.95
CA GLU A 376 3.71 -7.87 6.00
C GLU A 376 5.04 -8.59 5.74
N SER A 377 5.11 -9.90 5.98
CA SER A 377 6.28 -10.73 5.63
C SER A 377 6.39 -11.05 4.13
N ALA A 378 5.34 -10.79 3.35
CA ALA A 378 5.25 -11.07 1.92
C ALA A 378 5.34 -9.78 1.09
N VAL A 379 6.00 -8.74 1.61
CA VAL A 379 6.21 -7.48 0.91
C VAL A 379 7.53 -6.85 1.33
N ALA A 380 8.25 -6.27 0.37
CA ALA A 380 9.48 -5.54 0.62
C ALA A 380 9.34 -4.07 0.19
N LYS A 381 9.82 -3.17 1.03
CA LYS A 381 9.93 -1.74 0.71
C LYS A 381 11.14 -1.50 -0.19
N ILE A 382 10.96 -0.63 -1.19
CA ILE A 382 12.00 -0.28 -2.16
C ILE A 382 12.24 1.24 -2.22
N ASP A 383 13.23 1.65 -3.00
CA ASP A 383 13.58 3.04 -3.22
C ASP A 383 12.37 3.86 -3.73
N ALA A 384 12.11 5.01 -3.10
CA ALA A 384 10.99 5.89 -3.44
C ALA A 384 11.06 6.44 -4.88
N THR A 385 12.24 6.46 -5.49
CA THR A 385 12.50 6.91 -6.87
C THR A 385 12.45 5.78 -7.90
N ALA A 386 12.33 4.52 -7.48
CA ALA A 386 12.34 3.37 -8.37
C ALA A 386 11.24 3.43 -9.46
N PRO A 387 11.56 3.17 -10.74
CA PRO A 387 10.57 3.08 -11.81
C PRO A 387 9.82 1.74 -11.72
N LEU A 388 8.60 1.77 -11.17
CA LEU A 388 7.81 0.58 -10.84
C LEU A 388 7.52 -0.32 -12.06
N GLU A 389 7.41 0.28 -13.25
CA GLU A 389 7.21 -0.42 -14.52
C GLU A 389 8.41 -1.25 -14.98
N LYS A 390 9.57 -1.11 -14.31
CA LYS A 390 10.78 -1.89 -14.58
C LYS A 390 11.14 -2.80 -13.43
N VAL A 391 11.10 -2.26 -12.21
CA VAL A 391 11.53 -3.01 -11.02
C VAL A 391 10.55 -4.11 -10.63
N CYS A 392 9.34 -4.16 -11.21
CA CYS A 392 8.43 -5.30 -11.03
C CYS A 392 9.07 -6.64 -11.37
N LEU A 393 9.98 -6.69 -12.36
CA LEU A 393 10.71 -7.91 -12.77
C LEU A 393 11.61 -8.47 -11.65
N ILE A 394 12.01 -7.64 -10.68
CA ILE A 394 12.78 -8.07 -9.49
C ILE A 394 11.91 -8.96 -8.59
N GLY A 395 10.59 -8.84 -8.65
CA GLY A 395 9.66 -9.67 -7.87
C GLY A 395 9.70 -11.16 -8.22
N CYS A 396 10.15 -11.53 -9.42
CA CYS A 396 10.38 -12.92 -9.79
C CYS A 396 11.50 -13.09 -10.83
N GLY A 397 11.23 -12.91 -12.12
CA GLY A 397 12.02 -13.46 -13.20
C GLY A 397 13.48 -13.04 -13.23
N PHE A 398 13.76 -11.75 -12.98
CA PHE A 398 15.13 -11.25 -12.93
C PHE A 398 15.90 -11.84 -11.75
N SER A 399 15.34 -11.72 -10.54
CA SER A 399 15.99 -12.17 -9.30
C SER A 399 16.21 -13.69 -9.30
N THR A 400 15.24 -14.45 -9.80
CA THR A 400 15.33 -15.90 -9.93
C THR A 400 16.49 -16.30 -10.84
N GLY A 401 16.56 -15.76 -12.05
CA GLY A 401 17.61 -16.14 -13.00
C GLY A 401 19.00 -15.64 -12.58
N TYR A 402 19.10 -14.37 -12.18
CA TYR A 402 20.38 -13.79 -11.75
C TYR A 402 20.91 -14.49 -10.50
N GLY A 403 20.05 -14.70 -9.50
CA GLY A 403 20.38 -15.40 -8.26
C GLY A 403 20.78 -16.86 -8.47
N ALA A 404 20.12 -17.57 -9.40
CA ALA A 404 20.48 -18.94 -9.74
C ALA A 404 21.95 -19.05 -10.19
N ALA A 405 22.44 -18.10 -10.98
CA ALA A 405 23.84 -18.08 -11.42
C ALA A 405 24.80 -17.67 -10.29
N VAL A 406 24.56 -16.53 -9.64
CA VAL A 406 25.56 -15.92 -8.74
C VAL A 406 25.53 -16.48 -7.31
N GLN A 407 24.36 -16.93 -6.84
CA GLN A 407 24.16 -17.35 -5.45
C GLN A 407 24.03 -18.88 -5.33
N THR A 408 23.23 -19.52 -6.19
CA THR A 408 22.98 -20.96 -6.12
C THR A 408 24.10 -21.76 -6.78
N ALA A 409 24.37 -21.50 -8.06
CA ALA A 409 25.43 -22.17 -8.80
C ALA A 409 26.82 -21.63 -8.47
N LYS A 410 26.91 -20.36 -8.01
CA LYS A 410 28.16 -19.66 -7.69
C LYS A 410 29.17 -19.74 -8.84
N VAL A 411 28.72 -19.36 -10.03
CA VAL A 411 29.53 -19.36 -11.25
C VAL A 411 30.90 -18.72 -10.99
N GLU A 412 31.97 -19.38 -11.41
CA GLU A 412 33.34 -18.93 -11.18
C GLU A 412 33.89 -18.17 -12.40
N PRO A 413 34.77 -17.18 -12.19
CA PRO A 413 35.46 -16.50 -13.29
C PRO A 413 36.20 -17.49 -14.20
N GLY A 414 36.13 -17.28 -15.51
CA GLY A 414 36.77 -18.13 -16.52
C GLY A 414 35.99 -19.40 -16.89
N SER A 415 34.93 -19.75 -16.14
CA SER A 415 34.12 -20.96 -16.41
C SER A 415 33.36 -20.91 -17.74
N THR A 416 32.89 -22.08 -18.20
CA THR A 416 31.94 -22.21 -19.32
C THR A 416 30.58 -22.61 -18.78
N CYS A 417 29.54 -21.85 -19.08
CA CYS A 417 28.16 -22.12 -18.68
C CYS A 417 27.31 -22.57 -19.87
N ALA A 418 26.29 -23.40 -19.62
CA ALA A 418 25.23 -23.70 -20.57
C ALA A 418 23.86 -23.33 -19.95
N VAL A 419 23.03 -22.60 -20.68
CA VAL A 419 21.70 -22.13 -20.25
C VAL A 419 20.65 -22.68 -21.19
N PHE A 420 19.72 -23.49 -20.66
CA PHE A 420 18.64 -24.12 -21.40
C PHE A 420 17.35 -23.32 -21.22
N GLY A 421 16.82 -22.79 -22.33
CA GLY A 421 15.69 -21.87 -22.36
C GLY A 421 16.12 -20.40 -22.25
N LEU A 422 15.66 -19.57 -23.18
CA LEU A 422 16.04 -18.16 -23.35
C LEU A 422 14.84 -17.20 -23.20
N GLY A 423 13.88 -17.59 -22.35
CA GLY A 423 12.87 -16.66 -21.82
C GLY A 423 13.45 -15.67 -20.81
N GLY A 424 12.60 -14.87 -20.15
CA GLY A 424 13.03 -13.82 -19.21
C GLY A 424 13.94 -14.31 -18.08
N VAL A 425 13.64 -15.48 -17.50
CA VAL A 425 14.48 -16.10 -16.45
C VAL A 425 15.83 -16.55 -17.01
N GLY A 426 15.82 -17.26 -18.15
CA GLY A 426 17.05 -17.75 -18.78
C GLY A 426 18.00 -16.63 -19.21
N LEU A 427 17.46 -15.54 -19.76
CA LEU A 427 18.25 -14.34 -20.06
C LEU A 427 18.83 -13.71 -18.78
N SER A 428 18.10 -13.76 -17.66
CA SER A 428 18.61 -13.28 -16.38
C SER A 428 19.70 -14.19 -15.81
N VAL A 429 19.67 -15.50 -16.07
CA VAL A 429 20.79 -16.44 -15.80
C VAL A 429 22.01 -16.03 -16.62
N VAL A 430 21.86 -15.77 -17.92
CA VAL A 430 22.97 -15.29 -18.78
C VAL A 430 23.59 -14.00 -18.23
N MET A 431 22.76 -13.06 -17.76
CA MET A 431 23.24 -11.84 -17.11
C MET A 431 24.06 -12.15 -15.85
N GLY A 432 23.60 -13.08 -15.01
CA GLY A 432 24.31 -13.52 -13.82
C GLY A 432 25.64 -14.23 -14.12
N CYS A 433 25.65 -15.16 -15.09
CA CYS A 433 26.87 -15.84 -15.55
C CYS A 433 27.91 -14.83 -16.06
N LYS A 434 27.49 -13.83 -16.84
CA LYS A 434 28.37 -12.77 -17.33
C LYS A 434 28.92 -11.92 -16.19
N ALA A 435 28.06 -11.52 -15.24
CA ALA A 435 28.47 -10.73 -14.08
C ALA A 435 29.46 -11.48 -13.18
N ALA A 436 29.34 -12.81 -13.10
CA ALA A 436 30.25 -13.69 -12.37
C ALA A 436 31.58 -13.98 -13.10
N GLY A 437 31.74 -13.51 -14.34
CA GLY A 437 32.99 -13.61 -15.09
C GLY A 437 33.18 -14.89 -15.91
N ALA A 438 32.10 -15.61 -16.25
CA ALA A 438 32.20 -16.75 -17.16
C ALA A 438 32.85 -16.35 -18.50
N SER A 439 33.79 -17.17 -18.99
CA SER A 439 34.50 -16.91 -20.26
C SER A 439 33.65 -17.27 -21.48
N ARG A 440 32.75 -18.25 -21.33
CA ARG A 440 31.84 -18.72 -22.38
C ARG A 440 30.46 -19.02 -21.80
N ILE A 441 29.43 -18.59 -22.49
CA ILE A 441 28.03 -18.87 -22.13
C ILE A 441 27.33 -19.43 -23.37
N ILE A 442 26.90 -20.68 -23.30
CA ILE A 442 26.23 -21.41 -24.38
C ILE A 442 24.72 -21.33 -24.13
N ALA A 443 24.01 -20.67 -25.04
CA ALA A 443 22.57 -20.50 -25.00
C ALA A 443 21.90 -21.61 -25.83
N VAL A 444 20.98 -22.37 -25.24
CA VAL A 444 20.29 -23.49 -25.89
C VAL A 444 18.78 -23.25 -25.85
N ASP A 445 18.15 -23.16 -27.02
CA ASP A 445 16.71 -23.03 -27.16
C ASP A 445 16.23 -23.70 -28.45
N ILE A 446 14.96 -24.09 -28.50
CA ILE A 446 14.29 -24.66 -29.68
C ILE A 446 13.47 -23.62 -30.46
N ASN A 447 13.24 -22.44 -29.86
CA ASN A 447 12.45 -21.35 -30.43
C ASN A 447 13.10 -20.69 -31.64
#